data_AF-A0A950T011-F1
#
_entry.id   AF-A0A950T011-F1
#
_cell.length_a   1.000
_cell.length_b   1.000
_cell.length_c   1.000
_cell.angle_alpha   90.00
_cell.angle_beta   90.00
_cell.angle_gamma   90.00
#
_symmetry.space_group_name_H-M   'P 1'
#
loop_
_entity.id
_entity.type
_entity.pdbx_description
1 polymer ?
#
loop_
_entity_poly.entity_id
_entity_poly.type
_entity_poly.pdbx_seq_one_letter_code
_entity_poly.pdbx_strand_id
1 'polypeptide(L)'
;MHLSGSGSISEDTALAQFYQHHVHTLLSYIRRYVPSREDAEDVLLEVFIAAFERNALAELSESEQLAWLRRVAHNKCVDAYRASQRRKFLSLETVTDSLYEDEGQLPEQMAVHSEELALLRVRLAKLPEQQQQILRLRFGLGLRCTEIARKLNKSESAIRTTLSRTLNVLRRIYNTEENSGE
;
A
#
# COMPACT_ATOMS: atom_id res chain seq x y z
N MET A 1 15.89 1.55 -48.97
CA MET A 1 15.62 0.30 -48.25
C MET A 1 15.37 0.67 -46.80
N HIS A 2 14.32 0.11 -46.20
CA HIS A 2 13.49 0.59 -45.09
C HIS A 2 14.09 1.40 -43.93
N LEU A 3 13.41 2.51 -43.63
CA LEU A 3 13.43 3.22 -42.35
C LEU A 3 12.56 2.44 -41.34
N SER A 4 13.20 1.72 -40.42
CA SER A 4 12.56 1.24 -39.19
C SER A 4 12.43 2.40 -38.20
N GLY A 5 11.41 3.24 -38.37
CA GLY A 5 11.15 4.42 -37.52
C GLY A 5 9.76 4.45 -36.88
N SER A 6 8.89 3.49 -37.19
CA SER A 6 7.47 3.55 -36.81
C SER A 6 7.14 2.95 -35.45
N GLY A 7 8.09 2.22 -34.82
CA GLY A 7 7.88 1.58 -33.51
C GLY A 7 8.00 2.54 -32.32
N SER A 8 8.99 3.44 -32.32
CA SER A 8 9.32 4.29 -31.16
C SER A 8 8.24 5.33 -30.82
N ILE A 9 7.65 6.00 -31.82
CA ILE A 9 6.64 7.05 -31.56
C ILE A 9 5.34 6.46 -30.99
N SER A 10 4.96 5.26 -31.43
CA SER A 10 3.75 4.58 -30.95
C SER A 10 3.93 4.04 -29.52
N GLU A 11 5.12 3.52 -29.21
CA GLU A 11 5.48 3.09 -27.85
C GLU A 11 5.53 4.28 -26.88
N ASP A 12 6.17 5.39 -27.27
CA ASP A 12 6.24 6.61 -26.46
C ASP A 12 4.84 7.18 -26.17
N THR A 13 3.94 7.11 -27.15
CA THR A 13 2.55 7.57 -26.98
C THR A 13 1.75 6.66 -26.05
N ALA A 14 1.93 5.34 -26.14
CA ALA A 14 1.27 4.38 -25.25
C ALA A 14 1.74 4.51 -23.79
N LEU A 15 3.04 4.71 -23.58
CA LEU A 15 3.62 4.96 -22.25
C LEU A 15 3.10 6.26 -21.64
N ALA A 16 2.99 7.32 -22.44
CA ALA A 16 2.44 8.60 -22.00
C ALA A 16 0.96 8.49 -21.59
N GLN A 17 0.16 7.75 -22.36
CA GLN A 17 -1.24 7.50 -22.03
C GLN A 17 -1.39 6.68 -20.75
N PHE A 18 -0.60 5.61 -20.60
CA PHE A 18 -0.57 4.79 -19.38
C PHE A 18 -0.20 5.63 -18.16
N TYR A 19 0.83 6.48 -18.29
CA TYR A 19 1.24 7.41 -17.23
C TYR A 19 0.10 8.35 -16.84
N GLN A 20 -0.48 9.06 -17.81
CA GLN A 20 -1.58 10.01 -17.57
C GLN A 20 -2.79 9.35 -16.91
N HIS A 21 -3.09 8.11 -17.28
CA HIS A 21 -4.21 7.35 -16.74
C HIS A 21 -4.04 7.02 -15.24
N HIS A 22 -2.82 6.67 -14.81
CA HIS A 22 -2.59 6.19 -13.45
C HIS A 22 -1.98 7.22 -12.48
N VAL A 23 -1.32 8.27 -12.98
CA VAL A 23 -0.51 9.21 -12.17
C VAL A 23 -1.30 9.83 -11.01
N HIS A 24 -2.49 10.35 -11.26
CA HIS A 24 -3.29 11.03 -10.24
C HIS A 24 -3.78 10.08 -9.14
N THR A 25 -4.22 8.89 -9.55
CA THR A 25 -4.71 7.86 -8.64
C THR A 25 -3.58 7.31 -7.77
N LEU A 26 -2.40 7.06 -8.35
CA LEU A 26 -1.23 6.57 -7.62
C LEU A 26 -0.64 7.62 -6.70
N LEU A 27 -0.48 8.86 -7.16
CA LEU A 27 0.04 9.94 -6.32
C LEU A 27 -0.90 10.19 -5.12
N SER A 28 -2.21 10.18 -5.34
CA SER A 28 -3.20 10.30 -4.25
C SER A 28 -3.14 9.13 -3.27
N TYR A 29 -2.82 7.92 -3.75
CA TYR A 29 -2.60 6.75 -2.92
C TYR A 29 -1.31 6.86 -2.09
N ILE A 30 -0.18 7.21 -2.73
CA ILE A 30 1.14 7.35 -2.12
C ILE A 30 1.15 8.45 -1.04
N ARG A 31 0.50 9.60 -1.30
CA ARG A 31 0.42 10.72 -0.34
C ARG A 31 -0.32 10.39 0.95
N ARG A 32 -1.08 9.28 1.01
CA ARG A 32 -1.68 8.79 2.27
C ARG A 32 -0.65 8.17 3.21
N TYR A 33 0.53 7.86 2.68
CA TYR A 33 1.58 7.07 3.29
C TYR A 33 2.86 7.88 3.49
N VAL A 34 3.16 8.75 2.52
CA VAL A 34 4.35 9.60 2.47
C VAL A 34 3.91 11.07 2.56
N PRO A 35 4.16 11.75 3.70
CA PRO A 35 3.71 13.13 3.89
C PRO A 35 4.49 14.17 3.07
N SER A 36 5.78 13.91 2.83
CA SER A 36 6.62 14.78 2.00
C SER A 36 6.17 14.66 0.55
N ARG A 37 6.00 15.81 -0.10
CA ARG A 37 5.63 15.86 -1.52
C ARG A 37 6.74 15.28 -2.39
N GLU A 38 7.99 15.64 -2.09
CA GLU A 38 9.18 15.19 -2.82
C GLU A 38 9.34 13.67 -2.73
N ASP A 39 9.33 13.12 -1.51
CA ASP A 39 9.41 11.66 -1.31
C ASP A 39 8.25 10.92 -1.99
N ALA A 40 7.06 11.54 -2.09
CA ALA A 40 5.91 10.94 -2.76
C ALA A 40 6.05 10.94 -4.29
N GLU A 41 6.64 11.99 -4.85
CA GLU A 41 6.98 12.10 -6.28
C GLU A 41 8.09 11.10 -6.65
N ASP A 42 9.11 10.92 -5.80
CA ASP A 42 10.16 9.92 -5.98
C ASP A 42 9.60 8.49 -6.00
N VAL A 43 8.77 8.14 -5.02
CA VAL A 43 8.10 6.83 -4.98
C VAL A 43 7.24 6.61 -6.22
N LEU A 44 6.55 7.64 -6.70
CA LEU A 44 5.74 7.56 -7.91
C LEU A 44 6.60 7.24 -9.14
N LEU A 45 7.75 7.89 -9.28
CA LEU A 45 8.71 7.63 -10.35
C LEU A 45 9.21 6.18 -10.30
N GLU A 46 9.61 5.69 -9.13
CA GLU A 46 10.04 4.30 -8.97
C GLU A 46 8.97 3.28 -9.36
N VAL A 47 7.69 3.58 -9.10
CA VAL A 47 6.56 2.72 -9.50
C VAL A 47 6.42 2.67 -11.01
N PHE A 48 6.51 3.81 -11.69
CA PHE A 48 6.41 3.85 -13.16
C PHE A 48 7.62 3.23 -13.85
N ILE A 49 8.83 3.39 -13.30
CA ILE A 49 10.02 2.68 -13.80
C ILE A 49 9.78 1.17 -13.75
N ALA A 50 9.36 0.64 -12.60
CA ALA A 50 9.05 -0.78 -12.46
C ALA A 50 7.91 -1.24 -13.39
N ALA A 51 6.93 -0.36 -13.65
CA ALA A 51 5.83 -0.64 -14.58
C ALA A 51 6.31 -0.79 -16.02
N PHE A 52 7.19 0.11 -16.46
CA PHE A 52 7.73 0.12 -17.82
C PHE A 52 8.75 -1.00 -18.06
N GLU A 53 9.42 -1.47 -17.02
CA GLU A 53 10.26 -2.68 -17.09
C GLU A 53 9.42 -3.97 -17.22
N ARG A 54 8.11 -3.91 -16.94
CA ARG A 54 7.20 -5.07 -17.00
C ARG A 54 6.36 -5.06 -18.28
N ASN A 55 6.89 -5.66 -19.35
CA ASN A 55 6.20 -5.78 -20.65
C ASN A 55 4.79 -6.37 -20.58
N ALA A 56 4.55 -7.36 -19.70
CA ALA A 56 3.24 -8.02 -19.57
C ALA A 56 2.17 -7.19 -18.85
N LEU A 57 2.48 -5.98 -18.35
CA LEU A 57 1.52 -5.17 -17.63
C LEU A 57 0.42 -4.62 -18.56
N ALA A 58 0.77 -4.29 -19.80
CA ALA A 58 -0.16 -3.77 -20.80
C ALA A 58 -1.21 -4.79 -21.27
N GLU A 59 -0.95 -6.09 -21.07
CA GLU A 59 -1.85 -7.19 -21.42
C GLU A 59 -2.94 -7.44 -20.36
N LEU A 60 -2.78 -6.88 -19.16
CA LEU A 60 -3.74 -7.03 -18.07
C LEU A 60 -4.93 -6.09 -18.23
N SER A 61 -6.05 -6.43 -17.59
CA SER A 61 -7.18 -5.50 -17.47
C SER A 61 -6.81 -4.27 -16.63
N GLU A 62 -7.54 -3.18 -16.80
CA GLU A 62 -7.29 -1.93 -16.07
C GLU A 62 -7.30 -2.11 -14.53
N SER A 63 -8.19 -2.95 -14.02
CA SER A 63 -8.30 -3.25 -12.59
C SER A 63 -7.07 -4.01 -12.08
N GLU A 64 -6.56 -4.95 -12.85
CA GLU A 64 -5.35 -5.72 -12.55
C GLU A 64 -4.09 -4.86 -12.63
N GLN A 65 -4.00 -3.98 -13.63
CA GLN A 65 -2.91 -2.99 -13.75
C GLN A 65 -2.88 -2.10 -12.51
N LEU A 66 -4.01 -1.51 -12.13
CA LEU A 66 -4.11 -0.65 -10.95
C LEU A 66 -3.81 -1.41 -9.65
N ALA A 67 -4.28 -2.65 -9.53
CA ALA A 67 -3.99 -3.51 -8.39
C ALA A 67 -2.49 -3.77 -8.25
N TRP A 68 -1.81 -4.09 -9.36
CA TRP A 68 -0.37 -4.28 -9.38
C TRP A 68 0.40 -2.99 -9.06
N LEU A 69 0.05 -1.86 -9.68
CA LEU A 69 0.69 -0.58 -9.43
C LEU A 69 0.56 -0.16 -7.96
N ARG A 70 -0.61 -0.38 -7.33
CA ARG A 70 -0.82 -0.13 -5.90
C ARG A 70 0.03 -1.02 -5.01
N ARG A 71 0.26 -2.28 -5.40
CA ARG A 71 1.14 -3.21 -4.69
C ARG A 71 2.59 -2.71 -4.72
N VAL A 72 3.09 -2.36 -5.91
CA VAL A 72 4.45 -1.81 -6.05
C VAL A 72 4.58 -0.52 -5.25
N ALA A 73 3.63 0.41 -5.38
CA ALA A 73 3.62 1.67 -4.64
C ALA A 73 3.62 1.46 -3.12
N HIS A 74 2.87 0.47 -2.62
CA HIS A 74 2.86 0.12 -1.21
C HIS A 74 4.25 -0.34 -0.75
N ASN A 75 4.88 -1.28 -1.47
CA ASN A 75 6.21 -1.78 -1.13
C ASN A 75 7.25 -0.64 -1.10
N LYS A 76 7.23 0.22 -2.12
CA LYS A 76 8.12 1.39 -2.19
C LYS A 76 7.88 2.39 -1.05
N CYS A 77 6.63 2.63 -0.66
CA CYS A 77 6.31 3.44 0.52
C CYS A 77 6.87 2.84 1.82
N VAL A 78 6.78 1.51 1.98
CA VAL A 78 7.33 0.80 3.15
C VAL A 78 8.85 0.95 3.18
N ASP A 79 9.52 0.78 2.04
CA ASP A 79 10.97 0.90 1.93
C ASP A 79 11.45 2.33 2.20
N ALA A 80 10.79 3.34 1.62
CA ALA A 80 11.07 4.75 1.87
C ALA A 80 10.90 5.10 3.35
N TYR A 81 9.84 4.57 4.00
CA TYR A 81 9.64 4.75 5.43
C TYR A 81 10.79 4.16 6.24
N ARG A 82 11.15 2.89 5.97
CA ARG A 82 12.26 2.18 6.65
C ARG A 82 13.59 2.91 6.46
N ALA A 83 13.87 3.40 5.25
CA ALA A 83 15.05 4.21 4.96
C ALA A 83 15.06 5.52 5.75
N SER A 84 13.92 6.22 5.87
CA SER A 84 13.84 7.43 6.71
C SER A 84 14.07 7.14 8.18
N GLN A 85 13.61 5.98 8.68
CA GLN A 85 13.89 5.57 10.06
C GLN A 85 15.39 5.29 10.21
N ARG A 86 16.01 4.50 9.34
CA ARG A 86 17.47 4.26 9.41
C ARG A 86 18.28 5.56 9.38
N ARG A 87 17.90 6.54 8.54
CA ARG A 87 18.52 7.88 8.53
C ARG A 87 18.39 8.62 9.87
N LYS A 88 17.26 8.46 10.58
CA LYS A 88 17.06 8.99 11.94
C LYS A 88 17.83 8.20 13.00
N PHE A 89 17.97 6.89 12.83
CA PHE A 89 18.69 5.99 13.75
C PHE A 89 20.21 5.98 13.52
N LEU A 90 20.73 6.50 12.40
CA LEU A 90 22.18 6.74 12.24
C LEU A 90 22.72 7.82 13.20
N SER A 91 21.85 8.45 14.00
CA SER A 91 22.21 9.29 15.16
C SER A 91 22.24 8.54 16.50
N LEU A 92 21.81 7.27 16.60
CA LEU A 92 21.81 6.47 17.83
C LEU A 92 21.75 4.96 17.50
N GLU A 93 22.84 4.27 17.84
CA GLU A 93 23.15 2.88 17.47
C GLU A 93 22.19 1.79 18.01
N THR A 94 22.08 0.73 17.20
CA THR A 94 21.72 -0.68 17.50
C THR A 94 20.25 -1.05 17.78
N VAL A 95 19.71 -2.02 17.01
CA VAL A 95 19.35 -3.40 17.44
C VAL A 95 18.88 -4.23 16.23
N THR A 96 19.30 -5.49 16.28
CA THR A 96 19.29 -6.63 15.37
C THR A 96 17.93 -7.33 15.12
N ASP A 97 17.96 -8.19 14.10
CA ASP A 97 16.98 -9.10 13.50
C ASP A 97 15.99 -9.86 14.41
N SER A 98 14.81 -10.16 13.87
CA SER A 98 14.41 -11.55 13.53
C SER A 98 12.95 -11.66 13.05
N LEU A 99 12.81 -12.25 11.85
CA LEU A 99 11.82 -13.22 11.35
C LEU A 99 10.34 -13.12 11.80
N TYR A 100 9.47 -12.79 10.85
CA TYR A 100 8.25 -13.56 10.55
C TYR A 100 7.96 -13.43 9.05
N GLU A 101 7.74 -14.58 8.42
CA GLU A 101 7.57 -14.79 6.99
C GLU A 101 6.40 -13.99 6.43
N ASP A 102 6.67 -13.36 5.29
CA ASP A 102 5.76 -12.59 4.47
C ASP A 102 4.98 -13.58 3.60
N GLU A 103 3.81 -14.03 4.06
CA GLU A 103 2.83 -14.67 3.19
C GLU A 103 2.24 -13.61 2.26
N GLY A 104 2.88 -13.45 1.11
CA GLY A 104 2.40 -12.63 0.01
C GLY A 104 1.02 -13.11 -0.45
N GLN A 105 -0.01 -12.28 -0.25
CA GLN A 105 -1.34 -12.54 -0.79
C GLN A 105 -1.37 -12.29 -2.31
N LEU A 106 -1.86 -13.29 -3.03
CA LEU A 106 -1.90 -13.38 -4.50
C LEU A 106 -2.89 -12.37 -5.13
N PRO A 107 -2.69 -11.99 -6.41
CA PRO A 107 -3.46 -10.94 -7.11
C PRO A 107 -4.97 -11.19 -7.27
N GLU A 108 -5.41 -12.43 -7.27
CA GLU A 108 -6.79 -12.82 -7.60
C GLU A 108 -7.84 -12.37 -6.56
N GLN A 109 -7.41 -11.97 -5.36
CA GLN A 109 -8.32 -11.50 -4.31
C GLN A 109 -8.63 -9.99 -4.37
N MET A 110 -8.06 -9.25 -5.34
CA MET A 110 -8.20 -7.78 -5.39
C MET A 110 -9.40 -7.29 -6.23
N ALA A 111 -10.08 -8.18 -6.96
CA ALA A 111 -11.12 -7.81 -7.92
C ALA A 111 -12.57 -8.04 -7.44
N VAL A 112 -12.77 -8.70 -6.30
CA VAL A 112 -14.12 -9.03 -5.82
C VAL A 112 -14.48 -8.14 -4.62
N HIS A 113 -15.70 -7.58 -4.70
CA HIS A 113 -16.47 -6.96 -3.61
C HIS A 113 -16.40 -5.44 -3.37
N SER A 114 -16.90 -4.64 -4.31
CA SER A 114 -17.09 -3.19 -4.11
C SER A 114 -18.07 -2.84 -2.97
N GLU A 115 -19.09 -3.67 -2.73
CA GLU A 115 -20.13 -3.43 -1.72
C GLU A 115 -19.69 -3.78 -0.29
N GLU A 116 -19.12 -4.98 -0.08
CA GLU A 116 -18.49 -5.37 1.19
C GLU A 116 -17.35 -4.41 1.56
N LEU A 117 -16.55 -3.95 0.59
CA LEU A 117 -15.51 -2.94 0.84
C LEU A 117 -16.09 -1.59 1.25
N ALA A 118 -17.23 -1.18 0.70
CA ALA A 118 -17.91 0.07 1.10
C ALA A 118 -18.46 -0.03 2.53
N LEU A 119 -19.08 -1.15 2.87
CA LEU A 119 -19.61 -1.40 4.21
C LEU A 119 -18.49 -1.50 5.26
N LEU A 120 -17.40 -2.20 4.92
CA LEU A 120 -16.19 -2.27 5.76
C LEU A 120 -15.61 -0.87 6.01
N ARG A 121 -15.58 0.00 5.00
CA ARG A 121 -15.11 1.40 5.17
C ARG A 121 -15.96 2.18 6.15
N VAL A 122 -17.29 2.09 6.07
CA VAL A 122 -18.20 2.77 7.01
C VAL A 122 -17.98 2.28 8.44
N ARG A 123 -17.73 0.98 8.62
CA ARG A 123 -17.48 0.37 9.94
C ARG A 123 -16.12 0.75 10.51
N LEU A 124 -15.08 0.74 9.67
CA LEU A 124 -13.75 1.21 10.05
C LEU A 124 -13.78 2.68 10.49
N ALA A 125 -14.59 3.52 9.84
CA ALA A 125 -14.76 4.92 10.20
C ALA A 125 -15.40 5.13 11.59
N LYS A 126 -16.11 4.13 12.14
CA LYS A 126 -16.68 4.18 13.50
C LYS A 126 -15.69 3.83 14.60
N LEU A 127 -14.52 3.28 14.25
CA LEU A 127 -13.48 2.99 15.24
C LEU A 127 -12.91 4.30 15.80
N PRO A 128 -12.43 4.33 17.05
CA PRO A 128 -11.68 5.47 17.56
C PRO A 128 -10.50 5.82 16.63
N GLU A 129 -10.21 7.10 16.45
CA GLU A 129 -9.17 7.57 15.52
C GLU A 129 -7.82 6.87 15.72
N GLN A 130 -7.42 6.66 16.97
CA GLN A 130 -6.18 5.95 17.30
C GLN A 130 -6.18 4.51 16.75
N GLN A 131 -7.30 3.82 16.78
CA GLN A 131 -7.41 2.46 16.22
C GLN A 131 -7.36 2.49 14.69
N GLN A 132 -8.06 3.45 14.05
CA GLN A 132 -7.98 3.65 12.61
C GLN A 132 -6.55 3.95 12.16
N GLN A 133 -5.85 4.80 12.89
CA GLN A 133 -4.46 5.15 12.61
C GLN A 133 -3.56 3.92 12.74
N ILE A 134 -3.69 3.14 13.81
CA ILE A 134 -2.90 1.91 14.00
C ILE A 134 -3.17 0.89 12.89
N LEU A 135 -4.42 0.70 12.47
CA LEU A 135 -4.76 -0.18 11.34
C LEU A 135 -4.13 0.30 10.04
N ARG A 136 -4.21 1.61 9.76
CA ARG A 136 -3.59 2.21 8.57
C ARG A 136 -2.08 2.02 8.56
N LEU A 137 -1.43 2.19 9.71
CA LEU A 137 0.02 1.98 9.82
C LEU A 137 0.37 0.48 9.69
N ARG A 138 -0.42 -0.43 10.29
CA ARG A 138 -0.13 -1.87 10.28
C ARG A 138 -0.38 -2.53 8.93
N PHE A 139 -1.52 -2.26 8.33
CA PHE A 139 -2.02 -2.94 7.12
C PHE A 139 -1.93 -2.05 5.88
N GLY A 140 -2.00 -0.73 6.03
CA GLY A 140 -1.84 0.20 4.91
C GLY A 140 -0.39 0.57 4.61
N LEU A 141 0.50 0.57 5.62
CA LEU A 141 1.94 0.85 5.47
C LEU A 141 2.84 -0.35 5.78
N GLY A 142 2.28 -1.50 6.14
CA GLY A 142 3.08 -2.69 6.50
C GLY A 142 4.01 -2.50 7.70
N LEU A 143 3.80 -1.48 8.55
CA LEU A 143 4.69 -1.20 9.67
C LEU A 143 4.59 -2.28 10.74
N ARG A 144 5.74 -2.65 11.31
CA ARG A 144 5.84 -3.53 12.49
C ARG A 144 5.30 -2.82 13.73
N CYS A 145 4.83 -3.58 14.71
CA CYS A 145 4.34 -3.01 15.98
C CYS A 145 5.38 -2.10 16.64
N THR A 146 6.68 -2.45 16.58
CA THR A 146 7.79 -1.62 17.08
C THR A 146 7.92 -0.28 16.34
N GLU A 147 7.68 -0.26 15.03
CA GLU A 147 7.75 0.94 14.20
C GLU A 147 6.54 1.85 14.43
N ILE A 148 5.36 1.26 14.58
CA ILE A 148 4.12 1.98 14.95
C ILE A 148 4.28 2.60 16.34
N ALA A 149 4.80 1.83 17.30
CA ALA A 149 5.03 2.26 18.67
C ALA A 149 5.92 3.51 18.72
N ARG A 150 7.06 3.47 18.01
CA ARG A 150 7.95 4.62 17.85
C ARG A 150 7.25 5.81 17.19
N LYS A 151 6.54 5.58 16.08
CA LYS A 151 5.85 6.65 15.33
C LYS A 151 4.76 7.35 16.13
N LEU A 152 4.06 6.60 16.99
CA LEU A 152 2.96 7.12 17.81
C LEU A 152 3.38 7.47 19.24
N ASN A 153 4.67 7.38 19.57
CA ASN A 153 5.21 7.57 20.92
C ASN A 153 4.45 6.76 21.99
N LYS A 154 4.28 5.45 21.73
CA LYS A 154 3.59 4.49 22.61
C LYS A 154 4.47 3.26 22.83
N SER A 155 4.13 2.45 23.82
CA SER A 155 4.80 1.14 24.00
C SER A 155 4.32 0.15 22.94
N GLU A 156 5.21 -0.76 22.54
CA GLU A 156 4.87 -1.82 21.59
C GLU A 156 3.76 -2.74 22.11
N SER A 157 3.77 -3.01 23.43
CA SER A 157 2.70 -3.74 24.11
C SER A 157 1.33 -3.06 23.93
N ALA A 158 1.26 -1.73 24.10
CA ALA A 158 0.03 -0.98 23.88
C ALA A 158 -0.47 -1.06 22.43
N ILE A 159 0.44 -1.07 21.44
CA ILE A 159 0.09 -1.25 20.02
C ILE A 159 -0.47 -2.65 19.78
N ARG A 160 0.20 -3.71 20.26
CA ARG A 160 -0.28 -5.10 20.16
C ARG A 160 -1.66 -5.26 20.77
N THR A 161 -1.85 -4.80 22.01
CA THR A 161 -3.15 -4.88 22.69
C THR A 161 -4.24 -4.13 21.92
N THR A 162 -3.93 -2.94 21.38
CA THR A 162 -4.90 -2.17 20.59
C THR A 162 -5.26 -2.92 19.31
N LEU A 163 -4.28 -3.44 18.56
CA LEU A 163 -4.50 -4.24 17.36
C LEU A 163 -5.38 -5.46 17.64
N SER A 164 -5.05 -6.25 18.66
CA SER A 164 -5.83 -7.44 19.01
C SER A 164 -7.28 -7.09 19.35
N ARG A 165 -7.51 -6.03 20.14
CA ARG A 165 -8.86 -5.57 20.48
C ARG A 165 -9.62 -5.10 19.24
N THR A 166 -8.99 -4.29 18.39
CA THR A 166 -9.62 -3.77 17.17
C THR A 166 -9.96 -4.89 16.18
N LEU A 167 -9.07 -5.86 15.96
CA LEU A 167 -9.33 -7.00 15.09
C LEU A 167 -10.45 -7.90 15.61
N ASN A 168 -10.55 -8.09 16.92
CA ASN A 168 -11.67 -8.82 17.53
C ASN A 168 -13.00 -8.09 17.33
N VAL A 169 -13.02 -6.76 17.42
CA VAL A 169 -14.22 -5.96 17.12
C VAL A 169 -14.62 -6.12 15.65
N LEU A 170 -13.67 -6.00 14.73
CA LEU A 170 -13.93 -6.15 13.31
C LEU A 170 -14.41 -7.56 12.95
N ARG A 171 -13.83 -8.61 13.53
CA ARG A 171 -14.26 -9.99 13.34
C ARG A 171 -15.71 -10.21 13.80
N ARG A 172 -16.11 -9.66 14.95
CA ARG A 172 -17.52 -9.76 15.40
C ARG A 172 -18.49 -9.08 14.44
N ILE A 173 -18.10 -7.90 13.95
CA ILE A 173 -18.92 -7.13 12.99
C ILE A 173 -19.11 -7.92 11.69
N TYR A 174 -18.07 -8.63 11.24
CA TYR A 174 -18.12 -9.46 10.04
C TYR A 174 -18.99 -10.73 10.26
N ASN A 175 -18.75 -11.48 11.34
CA ASN A 175 -19.48 -12.71 11.63
C ASN A 175 -20.97 -12.51 11.95
N THR A 176 -21.39 -11.32 12.34
CA THR A 176 -22.82 -11.03 12.60
C THR A 176 -23.62 -10.99 11.29
N GLU A 177 -22.97 -10.79 10.14
CA GLU A 177 -23.63 -10.71 8.83
C GLU A 177 -23.75 -12.06 8.12
N GLU A 178 -22.81 -12.99 8.31
CA GLU A 178 -22.98 -14.37 7.81
C GLU A 178 -24.26 -15.01 8.39
N ASN A 179 -24.60 -14.72 9.65
CA ASN A 179 -25.81 -15.23 10.30
C ASN A 179 -27.10 -14.45 9.98
N SER A 180 -27.03 -13.34 9.24
CA SER A 180 -28.21 -12.52 8.88
C SER A 180 -28.59 -12.66 7.40
N GLY A 181 -27.86 -13.49 6.65
CA GLY A 181 -28.05 -13.76 5.23
C GLY A 181 -28.56 -15.18 4.91
N GLU A 182 -28.93 -15.97 5.91
CA GLU A 182 -29.63 -17.26 5.77
C GLU A 182 -31.10 -17.16 6.17
#